data_AF-A0A949LH27-F1
#
_entry.id   AF-A0A949LH27-F1
#
_cell.length_a   1.000
_cell.length_b   1.000
_cell.length_c   1.000
_cell.angle_alpha   90.00
_cell.angle_beta   90.00
_cell.angle_gamma   90.00
#
_symmetry.space_group_name_H-M   'P 1'
#
loop_
_entity.id
_entity.type
_entity.pdbx_description
1 polymer ?
#
loop_
_entity_poly.entity_id
_entity_poly.type
_entity_poly.pdbx_seq_one_letter_code
_entity_poly.pdbx_strand_id
1 'polypeptide(L)'
;MDSSNFDTLNQQACAAGLETYKDPISGYKVLTSDALLKKGKCCGNSCRHCPFGHVNVKNTTTGLQLMKQPVLINWVANHSHSALDILFWSGGKDSFLTLMHLWEDKRNVVLLTSFGALTNRVSIQDVDIKDIAKQADFFKTPLCLVPLYPNTDYKARIEEAFRMIEEKTGLPIKRLVFGDLHLQDIKQWRVDTWSDYEVVTPLFDISYAVLLRKLWKSVQDKELTISLSTEIKLPNSTLPVGTPFDPDLVHQLGLLGIDQMLENGEGHTLVMPKHKLE
;
A
#
# COMPACT_ATOMS: atom_id res chain seq x y z
N MET A 1 -5.59 -4.28 35.38
CA MET A 1 -5.09 -2.89 35.31
C MET A 1 -5.26 -2.43 33.87
N ASP A 2 -5.91 -1.30 33.70
CA ASP A 2 -6.51 -0.87 32.45
C ASP A 2 -5.46 -0.31 31.47
N SER A 3 -5.49 -0.76 30.22
CA SER A 3 -4.58 -0.33 29.14
C SER A 3 -4.64 1.18 28.87
N SER A 4 -5.74 1.83 29.28
CA SER A 4 -6.01 3.27 29.20
C SER A 4 -4.92 4.15 29.85
N ASN A 5 -4.19 3.63 30.85
CA ASN A 5 -3.15 4.40 31.54
C ASN A 5 -1.90 4.61 30.67
N PHE A 6 -1.53 3.64 29.82
CA PHE A 6 -0.32 3.76 29.01
C PHE A 6 -0.48 4.68 27.80
N ASP A 7 -1.66 4.70 27.18
CA ASP A 7 -1.97 5.63 26.08
C ASP A 7 -1.95 7.08 26.56
N THR A 8 -2.48 7.33 27.76
CA THR A 8 -2.44 8.65 28.39
C THR A 8 -1.01 9.12 28.66
N LEU A 9 -0.17 8.25 29.23
CA LEU A 9 1.25 8.56 29.47
C LEU A 9 2.00 8.86 28.16
N ASN A 10 1.72 8.10 27.11
CA ASN A 10 2.28 8.36 25.79
C ASN A 10 1.84 9.71 25.22
N GLN A 11 0.54 10.03 25.29
CA GLN A 11 0.02 11.31 24.83
C GLN A 11 0.64 12.49 25.58
N GLN A 12 0.75 12.41 26.90
CA GLN A 12 1.39 13.44 27.72
C GLN A 12 2.87 13.61 27.36
N ALA A 13 3.60 12.50 27.17
CA ALA A 13 5.00 12.55 26.78
C ALA A 13 5.19 13.15 25.37
N CYS A 14 4.34 12.80 24.40
CA CYS A 14 4.32 13.40 23.06
C CYS A 14 4.03 14.90 23.13
N ALA A 15 3.00 15.31 23.88
CA ALA A 15 2.63 16.71 24.07
C ALA A 15 3.76 17.53 24.73
N ALA A 16 4.57 16.89 25.58
CA ALA A 16 5.77 17.49 26.19
C ALA A 16 7.03 17.40 25.30
N GLY A 17 6.95 16.86 24.09
CA GLY A 17 8.10 16.67 23.18
C GLY A 17 9.11 15.61 23.64
N LEU A 18 8.73 14.74 24.58
CA LEU A 18 9.60 13.71 25.13
C LEU A 18 9.65 12.47 24.23
N GLU A 19 10.84 11.89 24.05
CA GLU A 19 11.00 10.68 23.24
C GLU A 19 10.67 9.38 24.00
N THR A 20 10.63 9.44 25.33
CA THR A 20 10.33 8.30 26.19
C THR A 20 9.55 8.71 27.44
N TYR A 21 8.80 7.77 28.01
CA TYR A 21 8.30 7.85 29.38
C TYR A 21 8.69 6.58 30.18
N LYS A 22 8.62 6.64 31.51
CA LYS A 22 8.89 5.48 32.37
C LYS A 22 7.60 4.69 32.59
N ASP A 23 7.63 3.40 32.26
CA ASP A 23 6.53 2.49 32.56
C ASP A 23 6.36 2.39 34.10
N PRO A 24 5.20 2.77 34.67
CA PRO A 24 4.99 2.73 36.11
C PRO A 24 4.99 1.31 36.70
N ILE A 25 4.78 0.27 35.88
CA ILE A 25 4.75 -1.12 36.33
C ILE A 25 6.12 -1.77 36.19
N SER A 26 6.69 -1.76 34.98
CA SER A 26 7.96 -2.45 34.70
C SER A 26 9.20 -1.62 35.05
N GLY A 27 9.07 -0.30 35.19
CA GLY A 27 10.17 0.63 35.39
C GLY A 27 11.01 0.91 34.14
N TYR A 28 10.71 0.26 33.01
CA TYR A 28 11.45 0.44 31.75
C TYR A 28 11.13 1.78 31.07
N LYS A 29 12.07 2.26 30.25
CA LYS A 29 11.83 3.37 29.33
C LYS A 29 11.05 2.87 28.12
N VAL A 30 9.90 3.48 27.87
CA VAL A 30 9.04 3.18 26.71
C VAL A 30 9.17 4.33 25.72
N LEU A 31 9.51 4.02 24.47
CA LEU A 31 9.53 4.99 23.38
C LEU A 31 8.12 5.50 23.10
N THR A 32 7.98 6.81 22.88
CA THR A 32 6.72 7.43 22.49
C THR A 32 6.38 7.15 21.03
N SER A 33 5.11 7.29 20.67
CA SER A 33 4.66 7.19 19.27
C SER A 33 5.39 8.17 18.36
N ASP A 34 5.66 9.40 18.82
CA ASP A 34 6.39 10.40 18.04
C ASP A 34 7.85 9.99 17.81
N ALA A 35 8.51 9.47 18.85
CA ALA A 35 9.89 8.97 18.73
C ALA A 35 9.98 7.79 17.76
N LEU A 36 8.96 6.92 17.74
CA LEU A 36 8.86 5.80 16.80
C LEU A 36 8.53 6.29 15.38
N LEU A 37 7.66 7.31 15.24
CA LEU A 37 7.31 7.90 13.95
C LEU A 37 8.54 8.51 13.27
N LYS A 38 9.41 9.19 14.05
CA LYS A 38 10.71 9.70 13.56
C LYS A 38 11.63 8.62 13.00
N LYS A 39 11.45 7.33 13.37
CA LYS A 39 12.22 6.23 12.78
C LYS A 39 11.79 5.88 11.36
N GLY A 40 10.60 6.33 10.93
CA GLY A 40 10.12 6.20 9.56
C GLY A 40 9.76 4.79 9.10
N LYS A 41 9.83 3.76 9.97
CA LYS A 41 9.44 2.38 9.66
C LYS A 41 9.19 1.53 10.91
N CYS A 42 8.41 0.46 10.75
CA CYS A 42 8.26 -0.59 11.77
C CYS A 42 9.50 -1.50 11.80
N CYS A 43 10.15 -1.63 12.95
CA CYS A 43 11.33 -2.50 13.11
C CYS A 43 11.00 -3.96 13.47
N GLY A 44 9.73 -4.28 13.71
CA GLY A 44 9.30 -5.64 14.09
C GLY A 44 9.48 -6.00 15.58
N ASN A 45 9.90 -5.06 16.43
CA ASN A 45 10.16 -5.31 17.86
C ASN A 45 8.93 -5.19 18.78
N SER A 46 7.71 -5.16 18.23
CA SER A 46 6.45 -5.11 19.01
C SER A 46 6.39 -3.97 20.06
N CYS A 47 6.86 -2.77 19.71
CA CYS A 47 6.85 -1.62 20.61
C CYS A 47 5.42 -1.23 21.03
N ARG A 48 5.22 -0.81 22.29
CA ARG A 48 3.88 -0.52 22.86
C ARG A 48 3.09 0.56 22.11
N HIS A 49 3.77 1.52 21.50
CA HIS A 49 3.17 2.69 20.83
C HIS A 49 3.55 2.77 19.36
N CYS A 50 3.64 1.62 18.69
CA CYS A 50 4.04 1.55 17.28
C CYS A 50 3.01 2.29 16.41
N PRO A 51 3.35 3.42 15.78
CA PRO A 51 2.41 4.16 14.94
C PRO A 51 2.14 3.43 13.62
N PHE A 52 2.96 2.44 13.26
CA PHE A 52 2.89 1.67 12.02
C PHE A 52 2.08 0.39 12.15
N GLY A 53 1.22 0.29 13.18
CA GLY A 53 0.33 -0.85 13.40
C GLY A 53 0.99 -2.21 13.47
N HIS A 54 2.23 -2.27 13.96
CA HIS A 54 3.02 -3.51 14.03
C HIS A 54 3.16 -4.24 12.68
N VAL A 55 3.16 -3.52 11.56
CA VAL A 55 3.19 -4.11 10.21
C VAL A 55 4.36 -5.09 9.98
N ASN A 56 5.50 -4.90 10.64
CA ASN A 56 6.65 -5.81 10.51
C ASN A 56 6.80 -6.83 11.65
N VAL A 57 5.80 -6.97 12.53
CA VAL A 57 5.83 -7.96 13.63
C VAL A 57 5.36 -9.33 13.15
N LYS A 58 6.18 -10.37 13.36
CA LYS A 58 5.95 -11.74 12.85
C LYS A 58 4.82 -12.49 13.58
N ASN A 59 4.74 -12.38 14.92
CA ASN A 59 3.76 -13.08 15.75
C ASN A 59 2.98 -12.08 16.62
N THR A 60 1.78 -11.72 16.20
CA THR A 60 0.89 -10.81 16.95
C THR A 60 0.00 -11.61 17.89
N THR A 61 0.59 -12.20 18.93
CA THR A 61 -0.14 -12.98 19.95
C THR A 61 -0.90 -12.08 20.94
N THR A 62 -0.63 -10.78 20.92
CA THR A 62 -1.32 -9.73 21.67
C THR A 62 -1.83 -8.70 20.68
N GLY A 63 -3.08 -8.25 20.86
CA GLY A 63 -3.86 -7.46 19.89
C GLY A 63 -3.04 -6.44 19.11
N LEU A 64 -3.12 -6.52 17.78
CA LEU A 64 -2.52 -5.56 16.85
C LEU A 64 -2.87 -4.14 17.29
N GLN A 65 -1.86 -3.30 17.49
CA GLN A 65 -2.09 -1.88 17.69
C GLN A 65 -2.70 -1.32 16.40
N LEU A 66 -3.91 -0.78 16.48
CA LEU A 66 -4.57 -0.24 15.30
C LEU A 66 -3.89 1.07 14.88
N MET A 67 -3.62 1.21 13.58
CA MET A 67 -3.19 2.49 13.01
C MET A 67 -4.34 3.49 13.08
N LYS A 68 -4.16 4.56 13.84
CA LYS A 68 -5.19 5.58 14.07
C LYS A 68 -5.22 6.65 12.97
N GLN A 69 -4.09 6.89 12.29
CA GLN A 69 -3.90 7.98 11.33
C GLN A 69 -3.05 7.51 10.15
N PRO A 70 -3.07 8.24 9.01
CA PRO A 70 -2.15 8.00 7.91
C PRO A 70 -0.69 8.05 8.37
N VAL A 71 0.13 7.13 7.86
CA VAL A 71 1.57 7.10 8.15
C VAL A 71 2.38 7.00 6.87
N LEU A 72 3.37 7.88 6.72
CA LEU A 72 4.38 7.82 5.66
C LEU A 72 5.58 7.03 6.16
N ILE A 73 5.94 5.97 5.45
CA ILE A 73 7.10 5.12 5.72
C ILE A 73 8.10 5.19 4.56
N ASN A 74 9.37 4.97 4.88
CA ASN A 74 10.49 4.92 3.92
C ASN A 74 10.71 6.20 3.09
N TRP A 75 10.18 7.34 3.53
CA TRP A 75 10.50 8.62 2.90
C TRP A 75 11.96 8.99 3.16
N VAL A 76 12.67 9.33 2.08
CA VAL A 76 14.01 9.90 2.13
C VAL A 76 13.96 11.18 1.30
N ALA A 77 14.30 12.30 1.92
CA ALA A 77 14.27 13.59 1.25
C ALA A 77 15.19 13.57 0.03
N ASN A 78 14.63 13.89 -1.14
CA ASN A 78 15.36 14.05 -2.38
C ASN A 78 15.05 15.43 -2.98
N HIS A 79 16.10 16.19 -3.27
CA HIS A 79 16.01 17.56 -3.77
C HIS A 79 16.00 17.63 -5.31
N SER A 80 16.00 16.50 -6.02
CA SER A 80 15.99 16.48 -7.49
C SER A 80 14.62 16.71 -8.14
N HIS A 81 13.55 16.78 -7.34
CA HIS A 81 12.18 16.95 -7.83
C HIS A 81 11.45 18.05 -7.07
N SER A 82 10.58 18.78 -7.76
CA SER A 82 9.80 19.89 -7.20
C SER A 82 8.37 19.51 -6.80
N ALA A 83 7.92 18.30 -7.09
CA ALA A 83 6.58 17.82 -6.78
C ALA A 83 6.52 16.28 -6.74
N LEU A 84 5.39 15.75 -6.27
CA LEU A 84 5.12 14.32 -6.11
C LEU A 84 4.02 13.81 -7.03
N ASP A 85 4.16 12.56 -7.46
CA ASP A 85 3.04 11.75 -7.95
C ASP A 85 2.62 10.77 -6.85
N ILE A 86 1.33 10.72 -6.55
CA ILE A 86 0.76 9.74 -5.64
C ILE A 86 0.20 8.57 -6.45
N LEU A 87 0.86 7.43 -6.39
CA LEU A 87 0.37 6.20 -7.02
C LEU A 87 -0.53 5.46 -6.03
N PHE A 88 -1.81 5.31 -6.38
CA PHE A 88 -2.72 4.44 -5.65
C PHE A 88 -2.29 2.99 -5.82
N TRP A 89 -1.72 2.45 -4.75
CA TRP A 89 -1.02 1.17 -4.75
C TRP A 89 -1.88 0.09 -4.09
N SER A 90 -2.28 -0.91 -4.87
CA SER A 90 -3.06 -2.05 -4.38
C SER A 90 -2.21 -3.29 -4.10
N GLY A 91 -0.95 -3.28 -4.54
CA GLY A 91 -0.04 -4.42 -4.46
C GLY A 91 -0.18 -5.44 -5.60
N GLY A 92 -1.09 -5.19 -6.55
CA GLY A 92 -1.32 -6.06 -7.70
C GLY A 92 -0.52 -5.67 -8.95
N LYS A 93 -0.72 -6.47 -10.01
CA LYS A 93 0.00 -6.36 -11.29
C LYS A 93 -0.15 -4.99 -11.96
N ASP A 94 -1.32 -4.35 -11.88
CA ASP A 94 -1.60 -3.12 -12.61
C ASP A 94 -0.96 -1.90 -11.91
N SER A 95 -1.04 -1.84 -10.57
CA SER A 95 -0.31 -0.84 -9.80
C SER A 95 1.21 -1.03 -9.96
N PHE A 96 1.69 -2.27 -10.02
CA PHE A 96 3.09 -2.56 -10.28
C PHE A 96 3.53 -2.08 -11.67
N LEU A 97 2.76 -2.39 -12.71
CA LEU A 97 3.05 -1.96 -14.08
C LEU A 97 3.02 -0.42 -14.20
N THR A 98 2.11 0.23 -13.47
CA THR A 98 2.04 1.70 -13.37
C THR A 98 3.29 2.28 -12.71
N LEU A 99 3.77 1.67 -11.61
CA LEU A 99 5.03 2.07 -10.97
C LEU A 99 6.22 1.94 -11.93
N MET A 100 6.28 0.87 -12.74
CA MET A 100 7.34 0.72 -13.75
C MET A 100 7.31 1.86 -14.75
N HIS A 101 6.13 2.21 -15.25
CA HIS A 101 5.96 3.34 -16.18
C HIS A 101 6.40 4.67 -15.55
N LEU A 102 6.02 4.95 -14.31
CA LEU A 102 6.43 6.17 -13.61
C LEU A 102 7.95 6.24 -13.39
N TRP A 103 8.61 5.10 -13.16
CA TRP A 103 10.07 5.04 -13.04
C TRP A 103 10.80 5.21 -14.37
N GLU A 104 10.28 4.66 -15.47
CA GLU A 104 10.78 4.93 -16.82
C GLU A 104 10.81 6.44 -17.10
N ASP A 105 9.77 7.13 -16.64
CA ASP A 105 9.58 8.58 -16.71
C ASP A 105 10.35 9.40 -15.65
N LYS A 106 11.12 8.72 -14.77
CA LYS A 106 11.86 9.33 -13.66
C LYS A 106 10.99 10.21 -12.75
N ARG A 107 9.76 9.79 -12.47
CA ARG A 107 8.85 10.50 -11.56
C ARG A 107 9.22 10.28 -10.10
N ASN A 108 8.89 11.27 -9.26
CA ASN A 108 9.02 11.16 -7.81
C ASN A 108 7.73 10.60 -7.24
N VAL A 109 7.73 9.32 -6.88
CA VAL A 109 6.52 8.58 -6.55
C VAL A 109 6.42 8.30 -5.07
N VAL A 110 5.24 8.53 -4.49
CA VAL A 110 4.83 7.99 -3.20
C VAL A 110 3.69 7.01 -3.44
N LEU A 111 3.82 5.79 -2.94
CA LEU A 111 2.75 4.80 -2.95
C LEU A 111 1.71 5.20 -1.90
N LEU A 112 0.43 5.10 -2.21
CA LEU A 112 -0.64 5.28 -1.23
C LEU A 112 -1.55 4.07 -1.22
N THR A 113 -1.74 3.47 -0.05
CA THR A 113 -2.63 2.32 0.13
C THR A 113 -3.61 2.59 1.27
N SER A 114 -4.90 2.62 0.95
CA SER A 114 -5.98 2.61 1.93
C SER A 114 -6.39 1.18 2.29
N PHE A 115 -6.61 0.90 3.57
CA PHE A 115 -6.91 -0.45 4.05
C PHE A 115 -7.92 -0.42 5.21
N GLY A 116 -8.65 -1.52 5.42
CA GLY A 116 -9.55 -1.64 6.56
C GLY A 116 -8.77 -1.70 7.87
N ALA A 117 -8.92 -0.69 8.74
CA ALA A 117 -8.14 -0.58 9.97
C ALA A 117 -8.33 -1.79 10.90
N LEU A 118 -9.51 -2.39 10.91
CA LEU A 118 -9.85 -3.55 11.74
C LEU A 118 -9.41 -4.89 11.14
N THR A 119 -9.20 -4.95 9.82
CA THR A 119 -8.83 -6.17 9.10
C THR A 119 -7.35 -6.21 8.72
N ASN A 120 -6.67 -5.06 8.69
CA ASN A 120 -5.33 -4.90 8.14
C ASN A 120 -5.19 -5.40 6.69
N ARG A 121 -6.27 -5.30 5.92
CA ARG A 121 -6.31 -5.72 4.51
C ARG A 121 -6.78 -4.60 3.60
N VAL A 122 -6.17 -4.53 2.42
CA VAL A 122 -6.62 -3.67 1.32
C VAL A 122 -8.00 -4.15 0.89
N SER A 123 -8.99 -3.25 0.95
CA SER A 123 -10.36 -3.55 0.57
C SER A 123 -10.43 -4.02 -0.88
N ILE A 124 -11.26 -5.01 -1.19
CA ILE A 124 -11.44 -5.61 -2.52
C ILE A 124 -10.30 -6.55 -2.92
N GLN A 125 -9.03 -6.12 -2.89
CA GLN A 125 -7.91 -6.98 -3.34
C GLN A 125 -7.52 -8.07 -2.33
N ASP A 126 -7.96 -7.95 -1.08
CA ASP A 126 -7.70 -8.89 0.01
C ASP A 126 -6.19 -9.12 0.25
N VAL A 127 -5.39 -8.05 0.16
CA VAL A 127 -3.95 -8.07 0.40
C VAL A 127 -3.65 -7.57 1.81
N ASP A 128 -2.81 -8.27 2.57
CA ASP A 128 -2.37 -7.84 3.90
C ASP A 128 -1.41 -6.63 3.79
N ILE A 129 -1.60 -5.62 4.62
CA ILE A 129 -0.70 -4.45 4.69
C ILE A 129 0.77 -4.82 4.94
N LYS A 130 1.04 -5.98 5.55
CA LYS A 130 2.40 -6.49 5.72
C LYS A 130 3.07 -6.78 4.38
N ASP A 131 2.32 -7.31 3.43
CA ASP A 131 2.85 -7.58 2.09
C ASP A 131 3.00 -6.29 1.28
N ILE A 132 2.08 -5.33 1.45
CA ILE A 132 2.24 -3.97 0.91
C ILE A 132 3.51 -3.28 1.43
N ALA A 133 3.77 -3.37 2.73
CA ALA A 133 4.98 -2.81 3.32
C ALA A 133 6.26 -3.50 2.80
N LYS A 134 6.25 -4.83 2.65
CA LYS A 134 7.35 -5.59 2.04
C LYS A 134 7.60 -5.18 0.60
N GLN A 135 6.55 -4.93 -0.19
CA GLN A 135 6.66 -4.43 -1.56
C GLN A 135 7.35 -3.06 -1.58
N ALA A 136 6.87 -2.11 -0.77
CA ALA A 136 7.48 -0.79 -0.66
C ALA A 136 8.96 -0.85 -0.23
N ASP A 137 9.27 -1.70 0.75
CA ASP A 137 10.65 -1.97 1.20
C ASP A 137 11.53 -2.57 0.10
N PHE A 138 10.99 -3.49 -0.70
CA PHE A 138 11.71 -4.10 -1.82
C PHE A 138 11.95 -3.10 -2.95
N PHE A 139 10.93 -2.35 -3.33
CA PHE A 139 10.97 -1.33 -4.39
C PHE A 139 11.69 -0.05 -3.95
N LYS A 140 12.07 0.09 -2.68
CA LYS A 140 12.67 1.30 -2.11
C LYS A 140 11.85 2.55 -2.41
N THR A 141 10.52 2.39 -2.39
CA THR A 141 9.56 3.47 -2.68
C THR A 141 8.88 3.88 -1.38
N PRO A 142 8.74 5.19 -1.10
CA PRO A 142 7.96 5.66 0.03
C PRO A 142 6.51 5.16 -0.04
N LEU A 143 5.94 4.81 1.12
CA LEU A 143 4.57 4.31 1.22
C LEU A 143 3.79 5.08 2.26
N CYS A 144 2.61 5.57 1.89
CA CYS A 144 1.61 6.11 2.78
C CYS A 144 0.52 5.07 3.02
N LEU A 145 0.43 4.58 4.26
CA LEU A 145 -0.65 3.68 4.70
C LEU A 145 -1.79 4.50 5.30
N VAL A 146 -3.00 4.29 4.80
CA VAL A 146 -4.20 5.06 5.18
C VAL A 146 -5.24 4.13 5.82
N PRO A 147 -5.39 4.14 7.16
CA PRO A 147 -6.38 3.30 7.82
C PRO A 147 -7.81 3.82 7.57
N LEU A 148 -8.71 2.94 7.14
CA LEU A 148 -10.14 3.20 6.99
C LEU A 148 -10.90 2.52 8.13
N TYR A 149 -11.58 3.30 8.96
CA TYR A 149 -12.47 2.80 10.00
C TYR A 149 -13.91 2.76 9.48
N PRO A 150 -14.79 1.92 10.05
CA PRO A 150 -16.22 1.95 9.72
C PRO A 150 -16.78 3.38 9.78
N ASN A 151 -17.64 3.73 8.81
CA ASN A 151 -18.27 5.05 8.69
C ASN A 151 -17.31 6.24 8.49
N THR A 152 -16.04 5.99 8.15
CA THR A 152 -15.12 7.05 7.75
C THR A 152 -15.42 7.48 6.32
N ASP A 153 -15.48 8.79 6.07
CA ASP A 153 -15.51 9.32 4.71
C ASP A 153 -14.17 9.02 4.00
N TYR A 154 -14.26 8.25 2.91
CA TYR A 154 -13.08 7.81 2.17
C TYR A 154 -12.27 9.00 1.64
N LYS A 155 -12.94 10.01 1.05
CA LYS A 155 -12.29 11.15 0.43
C LYS A 155 -11.55 11.97 1.49
N ALA A 156 -12.23 12.32 2.58
CA ALA A 156 -11.66 13.10 3.68
C ALA A 156 -10.42 12.41 4.28
N ARG A 157 -10.46 11.09 4.44
CA ARG A 157 -9.33 10.31 5.00
C ARG A 157 -8.12 10.25 4.07
N ILE A 158 -8.33 10.23 2.76
CA ILE A 158 -7.25 10.32 1.77
C ILE A 158 -6.69 11.76 1.71
N GLU A 159 -7.54 12.79 1.81
CA GLU A 159 -7.08 14.18 1.88
C GLU A 159 -6.27 14.47 3.15
N GLU A 160 -6.61 13.84 4.28
CA GLU A 160 -5.76 13.83 5.48
C GLU A 160 -4.37 13.26 5.19
N ALA A 161 -4.30 12.18 4.41
CA ALA A 161 -3.04 11.58 3.99
C ALA A 161 -2.26 12.52 3.05
N PHE A 162 -2.93 13.21 2.12
CA PHE A 162 -2.30 14.20 1.25
C PHE A 162 -1.67 15.34 2.05
N ARG A 163 -2.41 15.96 2.97
CA ARG A 163 -1.87 17.00 3.86
C ARG A 163 -0.65 16.52 4.65
N MET A 164 -0.72 15.30 5.18
CA MET A 164 0.39 14.68 5.91
C MET A 164 1.62 14.46 5.01
N ILE A 165 1.43 13.97 3.78
CA ILE A 165 2.52 13.78 2.82
C ILE A 165 3.16 15.13 2.49
N GLU A 166 2.40 16.17 2.18
CA GLU A 166 2.96 17.49 1.85
C GLU A 166 3.71 18.10 3.04
N GLU A 167 3.18 17.99 4.26
CA GLU A 167 3.86 18.44 5.49
C GLU A 167 5.20 17.72 5.71
N LYS A 168 5.22 16.39 5.57
CA LYS A 168 6.42 15.57 5.84
C LYS A 168 7.47 15.66 4.75
N THR A 169 7.05 15.85 3.50
CA THR A 169 7.95 15.89 2.35
C THR A 169 8.39 17.30 1.99
N GLY A 170 7.60 18.32 2.34
CA GLY A 170 7.79 19.70 1.90
C GLY A 170 7.54 19.89 0.39
N LEU A 171 6.94 18.91 -0.27
CA LEU A 171 6.69 18.91 -1.72
C LEU A 171 5.19 18.86 -2.00
N PRO A 172 4.69 19.65 -2.96
CA PRO A 172 3.29 19.60 -3.36
C PRO A 172 2.97 18.32 -4.14
N ILE A 173 1.73 17.85 -4.01
CA ILE A 173 1.21 16.76 -4.85
C ILE A 173 0.81 17.32 -6.21
N LYS A 174 1.42 16.80 -7.28
CA LYS A 174 1.12 17.20 -8.66
C LYS A 174 0.01 16.35 -9.26
N ARG A 175 0.13 15.02 -9.13
CA ARG A 175 -0.74 14.07 -9.85
C ARG A 175 -1.17 12.93 -8.96
N LEU A 176 -2.40 12.48 -9.18
CA LEU A 176 -2.92 11.23 -8.63
C LEU A 176 -2.92 10.19 -9.74
N VAL A 177 -2.17 9.11 -9.53
CA VAL A 177 -1.92 8.10 -10.56
C VAL A 177 -2.62 6.79 -10.20
N PHE A 178 -3.33 6.22 -11.17
CA PHE A 178 -4.06 4.97 -11.04
C PHE A 178 -3.69 4.00 -12.16
N GLY A 179 -3.74 2.70 -11.83
CA GLY A 179 -3.44 1.61 -12.77
C GLY A 179 -4.64 1.12 -13.57
N ASP A 180 -5.60 1.98 -13.89
CA ASP A 180 -6.79 1.59 -14.65
C ASP A 180 -6.42 1.27 -16.11
N LEU A 181 -7.00 0.20 -16.67
CA LEU A 181 -6.64 -0.28 -18.01
C LEU A 181 -7.60 0.20 -19.11
N HIS A 182 -8.93 0.16 -18.93
CA HIS A 182 -9.88 0.60 -19.96
C HIS A 182 -11.32 0.91 -19.48
N LEU A 183 -11.65 0.61 -18.21
CA LEU A 183 -13.01 0.86 -17.69
C LEU A 183 -13.26 2.36 -17.50
N GLN A 184 -13.97 2.96 -18.47
CA GLN A 184 -14.13 4.40 -18.53
C GLN A 184 -14.97 4.98 -17.37
N ASP A 185 -15.95 4.24 -16.88
CA ASP A 185 -16.76 4.67 -15.73
C ASP A 185 -15.91 4.80 -14.46
N ILE A 186 -14.95 3.89 -14.26
CA ILE A 186 -14.01 3.94 -13.13
C ILE A 186 -13.10 5.15 -13.27
N LYS A 187 -12.52 5.36 -14.46
CA LYS A 187 -11.66 6.52 -14.72
C LYS A 187 -12.41 7.83 -14.49
N GLN A 188 -13.64 7.95 -14.98
CA GLN A 188 -14.46 9.15 -14.80
C GLN A 188 -14.78 9.38 -13.32
N TRP A 189 -15.18 8.32 -12.60
CA TRP A 189 -15.43 8.41 -11.16
C TRP A 189 -14.21 8.94 -10.40
N ARG A 190 -12.98 8.54 -10.77
CA ARG A 190 -11.75 9.06 -10.14
C ARG A 190 -11.54 10.55 -10.44
N VAL A 191 -11.74 10.97 -11.68
CA VAL A 191 -11.63 12.39 -12.09
C VAL A 191 -12.64 13.23 -11.31
N ASP A 192 -13.88 12.76 -11.19
CA ASP A 192 -14.94 13.49 -10.47
C ASP A 192 -14.65 13.55 -8.96
N THR A 193 -14.16 12.45 -8.39
CA THR A 193 -13.81 12.35 -6.96
C THR A 193 -12.66 13.30 -6.61
N TRP A 194 -11.65 13.39 -7.47
CA TRP A 194 -10.41 14.14 -7.26
C TRP A 194 -10.28 15.35 -8.19
N SER A 195 -11.35 16.12 -8.34
CA SER A 195 -11.40 17.27 -9.26
C SER A 195 -10.36 18.37 -8.99
N ASP A 196 -9.83 18.44 -7.77
CA ASP A 196 -8.76 19.39 -7.40
C ASP A 196 -7.35 18.94 -7.84
N TYR A 197 -7.20 17.72 -8.36
CA TYR A 197 -5.91 17.14 -8.74
C TYR A 197 -5.88 16.68 -10.20
N GLU A 198 -4.69 16.67 -10.80
CA GLU A 198 -4.48 16.02 -12.10
C GLU A 198 -4.53 14.49 -11.92
N VAL A 199 -5.61 13.86 -12.38
CA VAL A 199 -5.77 12.39 -12.37
C VAL A 199 -5.17 11.80 -13.65
N VAL A 200 -4.26 10.84 -13.49
CA VAL A 200 -3.55 10.18 -14.61
C VAL A 200 -3.70 8.66 -14.54
N THR A 201 -4.01 8.06 -15.67
CA THR A 201 -4.13 6.61 -15.86
C THR A 201 -3.19 6.16 -16.99
N PRO A 202 -1.88 5.94 -16.71
CA PRO A 202 -0.89 5.77 -17.77
C PRO A 202 -1.04 4.50 -18.60
N LEU A 203 -1.78 3.52 -18.09
CA LEU A 203 -2.01 2.23 -18.74
C LEU A 203 -3.30 2.21 -19.59
N PHE A 204 -4.07 3.31 -19.55
CA PHE A 204 -5.40 3.35 -20.13
C PHE A 204 -5.37 3.25 -21.65
N ASP A 205 -6.26 2.42 -22.21
CA ASP A 205 -6.36 2.11 -23.66
C ASP A 205 -5.09 1.50 -24.29
N ILE A 206 -4.14 1.02 -23.47
CA ILE A 206 -2.99 0.25 -23.98
C ILE A 206 -3.41 -1.21 -24.16
N SER A 207 -3.11 -1.78 -25.32
CA SER A 207 -3.47 -3.17 -25.61
C SER A 207 -2.82 -4.15 -24.63
N TYR A 208 -3.58 -5.19 -24.24
CA TYR A 208 -3.10 -6.23 -23.33
C TYR A 208 -1.80 -6.88 -23.81
N ALA A 209 -1.62 -7.07 -25.13
CA ALA A 209 -0.38 -7.62 -25.68
C ALA A 209 0.86 -6.74 -25.40
N VAL A 210 0.70 -5.43 -25.28
CA VAL A 210 1.78 -4.51 -24.87
C VAL A 210 1.97 -4.55 -23.36
N LEU A 211 0.88 -4.48 -22.60
CA LEU A 211 0.91 -4.50 -21.12
C LEU A 211 1.53 -5.80 -20.58
N LEU A 212 1.05 -6.97 -21.04
CA LEU A 212 1.56 -8.27 -20.63
C LEU A 212 3.05 -8.43 -20.96
N ARG A 213 3.49 -7.99 -22.14
CA ARG A 213 4.91 -8.02 -22.52
C ARG A 213 5.77 -7.20 -21.56
N LYS A 214 5.32 -5.98 -21.23
CA LYS A 214 6.00 -5.11 -20.25
C LYS A 214 5.97 -5.74 -18.85
N LEU A 215 4.85 -6.33 -18.46
CA LEU A 215 4.67 -7.00 -17.17
C LEU A 215 5.67 -8.14 -17.01
N TRP A 216 5.71 -9.08 -17.96
CA TRP A 216 6.62 -10.24 -17.90
C TRP A 216 8.08 -9.85 -17.91
N LYS A 217 8.45 -8.88 -18.76
CA LYS A 217 9.81 -8.32 -18.75
C LYS A 217 10.15 -7.75 -17.37
N SER A 218 9.26 -6.94 -16.79
CA SER A 218 9.52 -6.28 -15.50
C SER A 218 9.56 -7.27 -14.33
N VAL A 219 8.70 -8.29 -14.35
CA VAL A 219 8.68 -9.37 -13.36
C VAL A 219 9.98 -10.17 -13.41
N GLN A 220 10.47 -10.49 -14.62
CA GLN A 220 11.73 -11.19 -14.80
C GLN A 220 12.93 -10.34 -14.34
N ASP A 221 13.04 -9.10 -14.85
CA ASP A 221 14.16 -8.20 -14.58
C ASP A 221 14.30 -7.86 -13.07
N LYS A 222 13.19 -7.92 -12.32
CA LYS A 222 13.16 -7.61 -10.88
C LYS A 222 13.05 -8.83 -9.97
N GLU A 223 13.16 -10.04 -10.52
CA GLU A 223 13.04 -11.30 -9.77
C GLU A 223 11.74 -11.37 -8.93
N LEU A 224 10.60 -11.07 -9.55
CA LEU A 224 9.28 -11.06 -8.89
C LEU A 224 8.46 -12.31 -9.24
N THR A 225 7.39 -12.54 -8.48
CA THR A 225 6.29 -13.44 -8.80
C THR A 225 4.97 -12.67 -8.77
N ILE A 226 3.99 -13.14 -9.53
CA ILE A 226 2.61 -12.68 -9.43
C ILE A 226 1.76 -13.90 -9.10
N SER A 227 0.86 -13.76 -8.14
CA SER A 227 -0.11 -14.79 -7.77
C SER A 227 -1.49 -14.17 -7.59
N LEU A 228 -2.53 -14.99 -7.65
CA LEU A 228 -3.89 -14.57 -7.31
C LEU A 228 -3.97 -14.21 -5.82
N SER A 229 -4.53 -13.06 -5.49
CA SER A 229 -4.83 -12.65 -4.11
C SER A 229 -6.27 -12.99 -3.70
N THR A 230 -7.15 -13.22 -4.67
CA THR A 230 -8.52 -13.71 -4.47
C THR A 230 -8.75 -14.96 -5.29
N GLU A 231 -9.78 -15.73 -4.92
CA GLU A 231 -10.22 -16.84 -5.75
C GLU A 231 -10.84 -16.33 -7.06
N ILE A 232 -10.65 -17.08 -8.15
CA ILE A 232 -11.34 -16.86 -9.42
C ILE A 232 -12.32 -18.00 -9.63
N LYS A 233 -13.60 -17.67 -9.84
CA LYS A 233 -14.64 -18.65 -10.17
C LYS A 233 -14.65 -18.89 -11.67
N LEU A 234 -14.29 -20.10 -12.07
CA LEU A 234 -14.43 -20.59 -13.45
C LEU A 234 -15.76 -21.35 -13.60
N PRO A 235 -16.23 -21.61 -14.82
CA PRO A 235 -17.49 -22.31 -15.03
C PRO A 235 -17.58 -23.68 -14.34
N ASN A 236 -16.46 -24.42 -14.25
CA ASN A 236 -16.42 -25.81 -13.74
C ASN A 236 -15.43 -26.01 -12.58
N SER A 237 -14.79 -24.95 -12.10
CA SER A 237 -13.75 -25.04 -11.07
C SER A 237 -13.51 -23.67 -10.42
N THR A 238 -12.72 -23.65 -9.35
CA THR A 238 -12.26 -22.41 -8.70
C THR A 238 -10.74 -22.43 -8.69
N LEU A 239 -10.12 -21.34 -9.13
CA LEU A 239 -8.69 -21.12 -8.94
C LEU A 239 -8.48 -20.54 -7.53
N PRO A 240 -7.70 -21.20 -6.67
CA PRO A 240 -7.48 -20.74 -5.30
C PRO A 240 -6.56 -19.51 -5.24
N VAL A 241 -6.61 -18.82 -4.09
CA VAL A 241 -5.60 -17.82 -3.72
C VAL A 241 -4.21 -18.45 -3.76
N GLY A 242 -3.22 -17.72 -4.27
CA GLY A 242 -1.84 -18.17 -4.40
C GLY A 242 -1.51 -18.87 -5.72
N THR A 243 -2.50 -19.17 -6.59
CA THR A 243 -2.23 -19.66 -7.95
C THR A 243 -1.34 -18.67 -8.70
N PRO A 244 -0.24 -19.12 -9.34
CA PRO A 244 0.62 -18.24 -10.15
C PRO A 244 -0.18 -17.55 -11.26
N PHE A 245 0.01 -16.24 -11.39
CA PHE A 245 -0.48 -15.47 -12.53
C PHE A 245 0.66 -15.33 -13.53
N ASP A 246 0.71 -16.27 -14.47
CA ASP A 246 1.79 -16.43 -15.45
C ASP A 246 1.23 -16.51 -16.88
N PRO A 247 2.09 -16.58 -17.92
CA PRO A 247 1.62 -16.64 -19.30
C PRO A 247 0.68 -17.82 -19.60
N ASP A 248 0.86 -18.95 -18.92
CA ASP A 248 0.03 -20.14 -19.12
C ASP A 248 -1.38 -19.92 -18.57
N LEU A 249 -1.49 -19.35 -17.37
CA LEU A 249 -2.80 -18.97 -16.82
C LEU A 249 -3.49 -17.93 -17.70
N VAL A 250 -2.77 -16.88 -18.15
CA VAL A 250 -3.35 -15.83 -19.00
C VAL A 250 -3.87 -16.41 -20.32
N HIS A 251 -3.14 -17.35 -20.92
CA HIS A 251 -3.61 -18.06 -22.11
C HIS A 251 -4.87 -18.89 -21.82
N GLN A 252 -4.88 -19.64 -20.71
CA GLN A 252 -6.03 -20.44 -20.29
C GLN A 252 -7.29 -19.58 -20.04
N LEU A 253 -7.16 -18.43 -19.38
CA LEU A 253 -8.27 -17.49 -19.16
C LEU A 253 -8.88 -17.03 -20.49
N GLY A 254 -8.03 -16.69 -21.47
CA GLY A 254 -8.47 -16.30 -22.81
C GLY A 254 -9.25 -17.41 -23.53
N LEU A 255 -8.82 -18.66 -23.42
CA LEU A 255 -9.55 -19.82 -23.98
C LEU A 255 -10.93 -20.02 -23.34
N LEU A 256 -11.09 -19.62 -22.07
CA LEU A 256 -12.34 -19.69 -21.33
C LEU A 256 -13.23 -18.46 -21.52
N GLY A 257 -12.81 -17.48 -22.33
CA GLY A 257 -13.54 -16.23 -22.53
C GLY A 257 -13.53 -15.30 -21.30
N ILE A 258 -12.60 -15.51 -20.38
CA ILE A 258 -12.39 -14.67 -19.19
C ILE A 258 -11.39 -13.57 -19.54
N ASP A 259 -11.56 -12.37 -18.96
CA ASP A 259 -10.62 -11.29 -19.19
C ASP A 259 -9.21 -11.68 -18.75
N GLN A 260 -8.27 -11.60 -19.69
CA GLN A 260 -6.88 -12.02 -19.51
C GLN A 260 -6.13 -11.20 -18.46
N MET A 261 -6.59 -9.98 -18.19
CA MET A 261 -6.06 -9.09 -17.16
C MET A 261 -7.00 -8.98 -15.94
N LEU A 262 -8.08 -9.76 -15.87
CA LEU A 262 -9.00 -9.80 -14.72
C LEU A 262 -9.66 -8.43 -14.41
N GLU A 263 -9.85 -7.59 -15.43
CA GLU A 263 -10.34 -6.22 -15.23
C GLU A 263 -11.83 -6.14 -14.89
N ASN A 264 -12.64 -7.16 -15.20
CA ASN A 264 -14.08 -7.14 -14.94
C ASN A 264 -14.44 -7.67 -13.55
N GLY A 265 -13.45 -7.70 -12.63
CA GLY A 265 -13.63 -8.14 -11.25
C GLY A 265 -13.58 -9.66 -11.08
N GLU A 266 -13.02 -10.39 -12.05
CA GLU A 266 -12.89 -11.85 -11.97
C GLU A 266 -11.92 -12.28 -10.85
N GLY A 267 -10.90 -11.47 -10.57
CA GLY A 267 -10.01 -11.65 -9.43
C GLY A 267 -8.95 -10.57 -9.31
N HIS A 268 -8.15 -10.67 -8.25
CA HIS A 268 -7.06 -9.75 -7.96
C HIS A 268 -5.73 -10.49 -7.87
N THR A 269 -4.65 -9.74 -7.99
CA THR A 269 -3.29 -10.27 -7.99
C THR A 269 -2.45 -9.63 -6.90
N LEU A 270 -1.39 -10.33 -6.52
CA LEU A 270 -0.37 -9.89 -5.60
C LEU A 270 1.00 -10.06 -6.26
N VAL A 271 1.80 -8.99 -6.27
CA VAL A 271 3.19 -9.02 -6.76
C VAL A 271 4.14 -9.15 -5.59
N MET A 272 4.96 -10.20 -5.53
CA MET A 272 5.94 -10.38 -4.46
C MET A 272 7.35 -10.58 -5.00
N PRO A 273 8.41 -10.20 -4.26
CA PRO A 273 9.75 -10.66 -4.55
C PRO A 273 9.80 -12.19 -4.53
N LYS A 274 10.53 -12.79 -5.47
CA LYS A 274 10.90 -14.20 -5.35
C LYS A 274 11.64 -14.36 -4.03
N HIS A 275 11.18 -15.29 -3.19
CA HIS A 275 11.98 -15.69 -2.04
C HIS A 275 13.31 -16.20 -2.58
N LYS A 276 14.42 -15.49 -2.27
CA LYS A 276 15.70 -16.18 -2.21
C LYS A 276 15.54 -17.19 -1.09
N LEU A 277 15.60 -18.47 -1.43
CA LEU A 277 15.85 -19.52 -0.46
C LEU A 277 17.18 -19.12 0.22
N GLU A 278 17.09 -18.54 1.42
CA GLU A 278 18.22 -18.48 2.35
C GLU A 278 18.34 -19.83 3.05
#